data_AF-A0A4Z1H2U9-F1
#
_entry.id   AF-A0A4Z1H2U9-F1
#
_cell.length_a   1.000
_cell.length_b   1.000
_cell.length_c   1.000
_cell.angle_alpha   90.00
_cell.angle_beta   90.00
_cell.angle_gamma   90.00
#
_symmetry.space_group_name_H-M   'P 1'
#
loop_
_entity.id
_entity.type
_entity.pdbx_description
1 polymer ?
#
loop_
_entity_poly.entity_id
_entity_poly.type
_entity_poly.pdbx_seq_one_letter_code
_entity_poly.pdbx_strand_id
1 'polypeptide(L)'
;MIATIDPLNVQTMLGSKFKDYGVQPLRRSATLPFLGEGVFTMDGPFWQHSRTLMRPIFPRTHVANLPAFEKNLQKFFKLLPKDGSTFDLKPILCRLFIDTSTEFLFGESMDMLSPEQPVRSQEFLDAFHYGQFGTGRRLQLGKLAFLYRDKKYYDSIKVAHAFADFYFEKAIEYRIDHLSTE
;
A
#
# COMPACT_ATOMS: atom_id res chain seq x y z
N MET A 1 17.00 -9.69 -21.62
CA MET A 1 15.80 -9.98 -20.79
C MET A 1 15.00 -11.03 -21.53
N ILE A 2 14.54 -12.08 -20.85
CA ILE A 2 13.60 -13.06 -21.43
C ILE A 2 12.20 -12.64 -20.96
N ALA A 3 11.25 -12.55 -21.89
CA ALA A 3 9.85 -12.25 -21.60
C ALA A 3 8.99 -13.40 -22.14
N THR A 4 7.99 -13.82 -21.35
CA THR A 4 7.11 -14.94 -21.70
C THR A 4 5.70 -14.68 -21.18
N ILE A 5 4.71 -15.12 -21.97
CA ILE A 5 3.29 -15.20 -21.57
C ILE A 5 2.78 -16.65 -21.59
N ASP A 6 3.66 -17.62 -21.89
CA ASP A 6 3.31 -19.04 -21.91
C ASP A 6 2.85 -19.52 -20.51
N PRO A 7 1.66 -20.15 -20.39
CA PRO A 7 1.13 -20.61 -19.12
C PRO A 7 2.02 -21.62 -18.39
N LEU A 8 2.71 -22.50 -19.12
CA LEU A 8 3.61 -23.50 -18.53
C LEU A 8 4.83 -22.84 -17.89
N ASN A 9 5.35 -21.79 -18.53
CA ASN A 9 6.43 -20.98 -17.95
C ASN A 9 5.95 -20.26 -16.69
N VAL A 10 4.74 -19.66 -16.70
CA VAL A 10 4.16 -19.00 -15.52
C VAL A 10 3.94 -20.00 -14.38
N GLN A 11 3.39 -21.17 -14.66
CA GLN A 11 3.21 -22.24 -13.67
C GLN A 11 4.55 -22.71 -13.10
N THR A 12 5.58 -22.82 -13.95
CA THR A 12 6.91 -23.21 -13.50
C THR A 12 7.51 -22.17 -12.57
N MET A 13 7.42 -20.88 -12.93
CA MET A 13 7.96 -19.77 -12.14
C MET A 13 7.23 -19.55 -10.81
N LEU A 14 5.90 -19.59 -10.82
CA LEU A 14 5.08 -19.25 -9.66
C LEU A 14 4.66 -20.46 -8.81
N GLY A 15 4.88 -21.67 -9.32
CA GLY A 15 4.47 -22.92 -8.69
C GLY A 15 5.63 -23.90 -8.51
N SER A 16 5.90 -24.73 -9.52
CA SER A 16 6.74 -25.93 -9.37
C SER A 16 8.21 -25.63 -9.05
N LYS A 17 8.74 -24.51 -9.55
CA LYS A 17 10.13 -24.07 -9.34
C LYS A 17 10.22 -22.71 -8.64
N PHE A 18 9.28 -22.38 -7.77
CA PHE A 18 9.21 -21.07 -7.11
C PHE A 18 10.53 -20.62 -6.46
N LYS A 19 11.29 -21.53 -5.86
CA LYS A 19 12.58 -21.22 -5.18
C LYS A 19 13.69 -20.80 -6.15
N ASP A 20 13.57 -21.11 -7.44
CA ASP A 20 14.56 -20.77 -8.47
C ASP A 20 14.39 -19.33 -8.98
N TYR A 21 13.27 -18.67 -8.63
CA TYR A 21 12.93 -17.33 -9.07
C TYR A 21 12.78 -16.38 -7.88
N GLY A 22 13.20 -15.13 -8.07
CA GLY A 22 13.16 -14.12 -7.03
C GLY A 22 13.19 -12.70 -7.61
N VAL A 23 12.79 -11.74 -6.79
CA VAL A 23 12.74 -10.32 -7.18
C VAL A 23 13.74 -9.46 -6.42
N GLN A 24 14.27 -9.94 -5.29
CA GLN A 24 15.14 -9.19 -4.39
C GLN A 24 16.38 -8.63 -5.09
N PRO A 25 17.15 -9.39 -5.91
CA PRO A 25 18.35 -8.85 -6.55
C PRO A 25 18.07 -7.68 -7.50
N LEU A 26 16.86 -7.63 -8.07
CA LEU A 26 16.45 -6.61 -9.02
C LEU A 26 15.77 -5.42 -8.34
N ARG A 27 14.98 -5.66 -7.29
CA ARG A 27 14.12 -4.63 -6.68
C ARG A 27 14.72 -4.00 -5.44
N ARG A 28 15.45 -4.76 -4.61
CA ARG A 28 15.79 -4.37 -3.23
C ARG A 28 16.39 -2.97 -3.16
N SER A 29 17.48 -2.68 -3.89
CA SER A 29 18.16 -1.37 -3.79
C SER A 29 17.27 -0.18 -4.22
N ALA A 30 16.37 -0.41 -5.18
CA ALA A 30 15.49 0.62 -5.70
C ALA A 30 14.33 0.89 -4.75
N THR A 31 13.76 -0.16 -4.14
CA THR A 31 12.53 -0.10 -3.34
C THR A 31 12.76 0.04 -1.84
N LEU A 32 13.92 -0.37 -1.33
CA LEU A 32 14.22 -0.41 0.10
C LEU A 32 13.94 0.91 0.83
N PRO A 33 14.25 2.11 0.28
CA PRO A 33 13.98 3.36 0.98
C PRO A 33 12.49 3.61 1.28
N PHE A 34 11.58 3.16 0.42
CA PHE A 34 10.15 3.40 0.57
C PHE A 34 9.41 2.19 1.17
N LEU A 35 9.67 0.98 0.66
CA LEU A 35 8.94 -0.23 1.05
C LEU A 35 9.59 -1.00 2.22
N GLY A 36 10.84 -0.71 2.56
CA GLY A 36 11.58 -1.49 3.54
C GLY A 36 11.82 -2.94 3.11
N GLU A 37 12.21 -3.78 4.07
CA GLU A 37 12.35 -5.23 3.90
C GLU A 37 11.01 -5.90 4.19
N GLY A 38 10.49 -6.65 3.23
CA GLY A 38 9.21 -7.33 3.40
C GLY A 38 8.82 -8.15 2.19
N VAL A 39 7.52 -8.46 2.09
CA VAL A 39 6.97 -9.36 1.07
C VAL A 39 7.16 -8.92 -0.38
N PHE A 40 7.41 -7.63 -0.62
CA PHE A 40 7.58 -7.08 -1.97
C PHE A 40 9.06 -6.94 -2.38
N THR A 41 9.97 -7.01 -1.42
CA THR A 41 11.38 -6.61 -1.60
C THR A 41 12.38 -7.71 -1.30
N MET A 42 11.98 -8.74 -0.55
CA MET A 42 12.83 -9.84 -0.11
C MET A 42 12.40 -11.17 -0.74
N ASP A 43 13.34 -12.12 -0.81
CA ASP A 43 13.13 -13.50 -1.23
C ASP A 43 13.45 -14.48 -0.08
N GLY A 44 13.19 -15.79 -0.29
CA GLY A 44 13.66 -16.85 0.62
C GLY A 44 13.00 -16.84 2.02
N PRO A 45 13.71 -17.27 3.08
CA PRO A 45 13.15 -17.42 4.42
C PRO A 45 12.56 -16.12 5.00
N PHE A 46 13.18 -14.96 4.74
CA PHE A 46 12.68 -13.68 5.22
C PHE A 46 11.32 -13.34 4.59
N TRP A 47 11.18 -13.57 3.28
CA TRP A 47 9.90 -13.42 2.59
C TRP A 47 8.83 -14.35 3.15
N GLN A 48 9.17 -15.62 3.40
CA GLN A 48 8.24 -16.60 3.97
C GLN A 48 7.74 -16.17 5.35
N HIS A 49 8.66 -15.68 6.20
CA HIS A 49 8.32 -15.16 7.52
C HIS A 49 7.40 -13.94 7.41
N SER A 50 7.77 -12.93 6.62
CA SER A 50 6.97 -11.72 6.39
C SER A 50 5.56 -12.05 5.86
N ARG A 51 5.47 -12.98 4.90
CA ARG A 51 4.19 -13.41 4.34
C ARG A 51 3.34 -14.16 5.35
N THR A 52 3.95 -14.93 6.25
CA THR A 52 3.24 -15.65 7.30
C THR A 52 2.61 -14.67 8.30
N LEU A 53 3.31 -13.58 8.64
CA LEU A 53 2.79 -12.53 9.51
C LEU A 53 1.58 -11.79 8.91
N MET A 54 1.57 -11.55 7.60
CA MET A 54 0.45 -10.86 6.94
C MET A 54 -0.75 -11.76 6.63
N ARG A 55 -0.56 -13.08 6.55
CA ARG A 55 -1.62 -14.02 6.13
C ARG A 55 -2.92 -13.89 6.94
N PRO A 56 -2.91 -13.65 8.27
CA PRO A 56 -4.12 -13.45 9.06
C PRO A 56 -4.90 -12.16 8.76
N ILE A 57 -4.33 -11.21 8.01
CA ILE A 57 -5.01 -9.97 7.60
C ILE A 57 -6.00 -10.25 6.45
N PHE A 58 -5.73 -11.26 5.61
CA PHE A 58 -6.49 -11.54 4.39
C PHE A 58 -7.41 -12.79 4.42
N PRO A 59 -7.92 -13.31 5.56
CA PRO A 59 -8.94 -14.34 5.50
C PRO A 59 -10.22 -13.76 4.88
N ARG A 60 -10.99 -14.62 4.20
CA ARG A 60 -12.24 -14.21 3.51
C ARG A 60 -13.20 -13.41 4.39
N THR A 61 -13.23 -13.70 5.69
CA THR A 61 -14.08 -13.00 6.67
C THR A 61 -13.71 -11.54 6.87
N HIS A 62 -12.41 -11.20 6.82
CA HIS A 62 -11.94 -9.82 6.92
C HIS A 62 -12.14 -9.06 5.60
N VAL A 63 -11.91 -9.73 4.46
CA VAL A 63 -12.09 -9.15 3.12
C VAL A 63 -13.57 -8.87 2.82
N ALA A 64 -14.48 -9.60 3.46
CA ALA A 64 -15.93 -9.46 3.30
C ALA A 64 -16.59 -8.51 4.32
N ASN A 65 -15.86 -7.54 4.89
CA ASN A 65 -16.48 -6.48 5.68
C ASN A 65 -17.29 -5.52 4.78
N LEU A 66 -18.39 -6.04 4.22
CA LEU A 66 -19.30 -5.32 3.36
C LEU A 66 -19.94 -4.11 4.04
N PRO A 67 -20.28 -4.12 5.35
CA PRO A 67 -20.79 -2.93 6.01
C PRO A 67 -19.82 -1.74 5.99
N ALA A 68 -18.54 -1.96 6.27
CA ALA A 68 -17.52 -0.90 6.18
C ALA A 68 -17.33 -0.41 4.73
N PHE A 69 -17.36 -1.34 3.78
CA PHE A 69 -17.28 -0.99 2.36
C PHE A 69 -18.47 -0.16 1.89
N GLU A 70 -19.70 -0.55 2.26
CA GLU A 70 -20.95 0.15 1.93
C GLU A 70 -20.94 1.58 2.46
N LYS A 71 -20.47 1.79 3.69
CA LYS A 71 -20.32 3.13 4.28
C LYS A 71 -19.47 4.05 3.41
N ASN A 72 -18.33 3.57 2.91
CA ASN A 72 -17.47 4.35 2.01
C ASN A 72 -18.09 4.54 0.62
N LEU A 73 -18.77 3.52 0.07
CA LEU A 73 -19.50 3.65 -1.18
C LEU A 73 -20.59 4.72 -1.13
N GLN A 74 -21.32 4.80 -0.02
CA GLN A 74 -22.34 5.83 0.17
C GLN A 74 -21.74 7.24 0.21
N LYS A 75 -20.55 7.41 0.81
CA LYS A 75 -19.81 8.69 0.72
C LYS A 75 -19.38 8.99 -0.71
N PHE A 76 -18.85 7.98 -1.42
CA PHE A 76 -18.44 8.09 -2.81
C PHE A 76 -19.60 8.56 -3.72
N PHE A 77 -20.78 7.94 -3.63
CA PHE A 77 -21.94 8.33 -4.45
C PHE A 77 -22.42 9.75 -4.18
N LYS A 78 -22.25 10.27 -2.96
CA LYS A 78 -22.59 11.66 -2.62
C LYS A 78 -21.68 12.69 -3.30
N LEU A 79 -20.45 12.31 -3.65
CA LEU A 79 -19.50 13.19 -4.34
C LEU A 79 -19.71 13.24 -5.87
N LEU A 80 -20.50 12.31 -6.42
CA LEU A 80 -20.73 12.27 -7.87
C LEU A 80 -21.71 13.38 -8.29
N PRO A 81 -21.39 14.14 -9.37
CA PRO A 81 -22.34 15.07 -9.97
C PRO A 81 -23.64 14.37 -10.39
N LYS A 82 -24.78 14.98 -10.08
CA LYS A 82 -26.13 14.47 -10.42
C LYS A 82 -26.78 15.20 -11.59
N ASP A 83 -26.09 16.21 -12.11
CA ASP A 83 -26.56 17.11 -13.16
C ASP A 83 -26.33 16.58 -14.59
N GLY A 84 -25.74 15.38 -14.72
CA GLY A 84 -25.40 14.78 -16.01
C GLY A 84 -24.14 15.37 -16.66
N SER A 85 -23.38 16.20 -15.93
CA SER A 85 -22.11 16.73 -16.41
C SER A 85 -21.05 15.64 -16.59
N THR A 86 -20.11 15.88 -17.49
CA THR A 86 -18.90 15.04 -17.61
C THR A 86 -17.89 15.45 -16.55
N PHE A 87 -17.33 14.48 -15.83
CA PHE A 87 -16.33 14.72 -14.80
C PHE A 87 -15.26 13.62 -14.81
N ASP A 88 -14.09 13.91 -14.23
CA ASP A 88 -13.04 12.90 -14.03
C ASP A 88 -13.34 12.06 -12.79
N LEU A 89 -13.59 10.76 -13.02
CA LEU A 89 -13.90 9.81 -11.97
C LEU A 89 -12.66 9.32 -11.20
N LYS A 90 -11.48 9.40 -11.81
CA LYS A 90 -10.25 8.82 -11.25
C LYS A 90 -9.89 9.36 -9.86
N PRO A 91 -9.92 10.69 -9.59
CA PRO A 91 -9.59 11.21 -8.26
C PRO A 91 -10.52 10.69 -7.17
N ILE A 92 -11.82 10.57 -7.47
CA ILE A 92 -12.84 10.11 -6.52
C ILE A 92 -12.66 8.61 -6.24
N LEU A 93 -12.35 7.80 -7.27
CA LEU A 93 -12.00 6.38 -7.10
C LEU A 93 -10.72 6.17 -6.28
N CYS A 94 -9.69 7.00 -6.48
CA CYS A 94 -8.49 6.94 -5.66
C CYS A 94 -8.79 7.20 -4.18
N ARG A 95 -9.66 8.18 -3.87
CA ARG A 95 -10.12 8.44 -2.50
C ARG A 95 -10.88 7.26 -1.90
N LEU A 96 -11.79 6.66 -2.67
CA LEU A 96 -12.51 5.46 -2.27
C LEU A 96 -11.57 4.29 -1.99
N PHE A 97 -10.58 4.07 -2.85
CA PHE A 97 -9.58 3.03 -2.65
C PHE A 97 -8.81 3.22 -1.35
N ILE A 98 -8.42 4.45 -1.04
CA ILE A 98 -7.66 4.75 0.19
C ILE A 98 -8.53 4.54 1.42
N ASP A 99 -9.72 5.14 1.48
CA ASP A 99 -10.61 5.02 2.64
C ASP A 99 -10.99 3.57 2.93
N THR A 100 -11.28 2.79 1.89
CA THR A 100 -11.59 1.36 2.04
C THR A 100 -10.37 0.53 2.43
N SER A 101 -9.18 0.86 1.90
CA SER A 101 -7.95 0.16 2.23
C SER A 101 -7.49 0.44 3.67
N THR A 102 -7.56 1.68 4.14
CA THR A 102 -7.16 2.00 5.51
C THR A 102 -8.16 1.50 6.53
N GLU A 103 -9.47 1.53 6.23
CA GLU A 103 -10.47 0.93 7.11
C GLU A 103 -10.30 -0.60 7.18
N PHE A 104 -9.89 -1.24 6.09
CA PHE A 104 -9.53 -2.65 6.09
C PHE A 104 -8.23 -2.96 6.86
N LEU A 105 -7.17 -2.18 6.65
CA LEU A 105 -5.84 -2.45 7.22
C LEU A 105 -5.71 -2.02 8.69
N PHE A 106 -6.28 -0.87 9.05
CA PHE A 106 -6.11 -0.24 10.35
C PHE A 106 -7.40 -0.16 11.16
N GLY A 107 -8.54 -0.58 10.59
CA GLY A 107 -9.86 -0.46 11.22
C GLY A 107 -10.47 0.94 11.12
N GLU A 108 -9.76 1.91 10.52
CA GLU A 108 -10.20 3.30 10.43
C GLU A 108 -9.96 3.91 9.03
N SER A 109 -10.96 4.62 8.54
CA SER A 109 -10.90 5.37 7.27
C SER A 109 -10.11 6.67 7.45
N MET A 110 -9.37 7.10 6.41
CA MET A 110 -8.71 8.41 6.38
C MET A 110 -9.68 9.56 6.09
N ASP A 111 -10.95 9.22 5.83
CA ASP A 111 -12.05 10.13 5.53
C ASP A 111 -11.77 11.08 4.34
N MET A 112 -11.06 10.57 3.34
CA MET A 112 -10.75 11.28 2.10
C MET A 112 -11.99 11.59 1.27
N LEU A 113 -13.08 10.84 1.45
CA LEU A 113 -14.37 11.07 0.81
C LEU A 113 -15.23 12.12 1.52
N SER A 114 -14.81 12.67 2.66
CA SER A 114 -15.51 13.75 3.34
C SER A 114 -15.40 15.08 2.56
N PRO A 115 -16.41 15.96 2.56
CA PRO A 115 -16.32 17.27 1.91
C PRO A 115 -15.15 18.13 2.41
N GLU A 116 -14.80 18.00 3.69
CA GLU A 116 -13.79 18.83 4.37
C GLU A 116 -12.35 18.35 4.11
N GLN A 117 -12.17 17.09 3.68
CA GLN A 117 -10.89 16.42 3.42
C GLN A 117 -9.79 16.78 4.44
N PRO A 118 -9.56 15.95 5.48
CA PRO A 118 -8.55 16.26 6.49
C PRO A 118 -7.18 16.54 5.84
N VAL A 119 -6.58 17.69 6.18
CA VAL A 119 -5.32 18.16 5.58
C VAL A 119 -4.22 17.09 5.64
N ARG A 120 -4.14 16.39 6.78
CA ARG A 120 -3.18 15.30 7.01
C ARG A 120 -3.39 14.12 6.04
N SER A 121 -4.64 13.81 5.69
CA SER A 121 -4.95 12.70 4.78
C SER A 121 -4.55 13.05 3.34
N GLN A 122 -4.77 14.29 2.90
CA GLN A 122 -4.31 14.75 1.58
C GLN A 122 -2.78 14.83 1.50
N GLU A 123 -2.11 15.33 2.55
CA GLU A 123 -0.65 15.36 2.62
C GLU A 123 -0.05 13.96 2.51
N PHE A 124 -0.63 12.98 3.22
CA PHE A 124 -0.23 11.58 3.08
C PHE A 124 -0.41 11.08 1.65
N LEU A 125 -1.54 11.35 0.99
CA LEU A 125 -1.76 10.89 -0.38
C LEU A 125 -0.73 11.44 -1.36
N ASP A 126 -0.47 12.74 -1.29
CA ASP A 126 0.50 13.38 -2.16
C ASP A 126 1.89 12.81 -1.94
N ALA A 127 2.28 12.59 -0.67
CA ALA A 127 3.54 11.96 -0.31
C ALA A 127 3.59 10.49 -0.77
N PHE A 128 2.53 9.72 -0.57
CA PHE A 128 2.45 8.31 -0.95
C PHE A 128 2.53 8.13 -2.47
N HIS A 129 1.84 8.99 -3.25
CA HIS A 129 1.94 9.00 -4.70
C HIS A 129 3.34 9.41 -5.18
N TYR A 130 3.95 10.42 -4.58
CA TYR A 130 5.29 10.86 -4.95
C TYR A 130 6.36 9.81 -4.58
N GLY A 131 6.21 9.14 -3.44
CA GLY A 131 7.02 8.01 -3.01
C GLY A 131 6.93 6.82 -3.98
N GLN A 132 5.73 6.48 -4.45
CA GLN A 132 5.56 5.46 -5.47
C GLN A 132 6.20 5.86 -6.81
N PHE A 133 6.00 7.11 -7.24
CA PHE A 133 6.60 7.63 -8.47
C PHE A 133 8.14 7.54 -8.43
N GLY A 134 8.76 8.07 -7.36
CA GLY A 134 10.22 8.01 -7.19
C GLY A 134 10.74 6.58 -7.10
N THR A 135 10.02 5.69 -6.41
CA THR A 135 10.37 4.26 -6.36
C THR A 135 10.32 3.61 -7.75
N GLY A 136 9.31 3.94 -8.57
CA GLY A 136 9.21 3.49 -9.96
C GLY A 136 10.37 3.98 -10.82
N ARG A 137 10.77 5.25 -10.68
CA ARG A 137 11.95 5.80 -11.37
C ARG A 137 13.25 5.09 -10.96
N ARG A 138 13.42 4.82 -9.66
CA ARG A 138 14.56 4.06 -9.14
C ARG A 138 14.61 2.63 -9.68
N LEU A 139 13.45 1.96 -9.80
CA LEU A 139 13.35 0.62 -10.39
C LEU A 139 13.78 0.63 -11.87
N GLN A 140 13.34 1.62 -12.65
CA GLN A 140 13.73 1.78 -14.05
C GLN A 140 15.24 1.99 -14.23
N LEU A 141 15.90 2.67 -13.27
CA LEU A 141 17.35 2.90 -13.29
C LEU A 141 18.16 1.65 -12.89
N GLY A 142 17.56 0.66 -12.24
CA GLY A 142 18.22 -0.57 -11.82
C GLY A 142 19.49 -0.30 -11.01
N LYS A 143 20.64 -0.76 -11.52
CA LYS A 143 21.96 -0.55 -10.88
C LYS A 143 22.34 0.93 -10.73
N LEU A 144 21.76 1.82 -11.53
CA LEU A 144 21.99 3.27 -11.48
C LEU A 144 21.03 4.00 -10.53
N ALA A 145 20.23 3.30 -9.73
CA ALA A 145 19.28 3.92 -8.78
C ALA A 145 19.95 4.89 -7.78
N PHE A 146 21.25 4.75 -7.51
CA PHE A 146 22.01 5.68 -6.66
C PHE A 146 22.15 7.09 -7.26
N LEU A 147 21.93 7.26 -8.57
CA LEU A 147 21.92 8.55 -9.26
C LEU A 147 20.59 9.31 -9.04
N TYR A 148 19.53 8.62 -8.61
CA TYR A 148 18.25 9.25 -8.31
C TYR A 148 18.32 9.97 -6.95
N ARG A 149 18.76 11.24 -6.99
CA ARG A 149 18.92 12.13 -5.83
C ARG A 149 17.83 13.19 -5.80
N ASP A 150 16.61 12.74 -5.50
CA ASP A 150 15.45 13.61 -5.40
C ASP A 150 15.09 13.85 -3.93
N LYS A 151 15.28 15.08 -3.44
CA LYS A 151 14.98 15.44 -2.05
C LYS A 151 13.50 15.26 -1.73
N LYS A 152 12.62 15.63 -2.66
CA LYS A 152 11.17 15.53 -2.46
C LYS A 152 10.76 14.07 -2.27
N TYR A 153 11.38 13.14 -2.99
CA TYR A 153 11.14 11.70 -2.82
C TYR A 153 11.45 11.23 -1.40
N TYR A 154 12.61 11.61 -0.85
CA TYR A 154 12.99 11.22 0.50
C TYR A 154 12.15 11.91 1.58
N ASP A 155 11.72 13.15 1.37
CA ASP A 155 10.81 13.82 2.30
C ASP A 155 9.41 13.18 2.26
N SER A 156 8.92 12.80 1.07
CA SER A 156 7.66 12.05 0.93
C SER A 156 7.70 10.67 1.58
N ILE A 157 8.85 9.97 1.55
CA ILE A 157 9.05 8.72 2.31
C ILE A 157 8.79 8.97 3.81
N LYS A 158 9.37 10.03 4.39
CA LYS A 158 9.23 10.33 5.82
C LYS A 158 7.77 10.56 6.20
N VAL A 159 7.02 11.30 5.38
CA VAL A 159 5.59 11.54 5.62
C VAL A 159 4.80 10.23 5.55
N ALA A 160 5.06 9.38 4.55
CA ALA A 160 4.39 8.10 4.42
C ALA A 160 4.72 7.13 5.57
N HIS A 161 5.97 7.13 6.05
CA HIS A 161 6.39 6.32 7.20
C HIS A 161 5.77 6.85 8.51
N ALA A 162 5.82 8.16 8.75
CA ALA A 162 5.18 8.78 9.92
C ALA A 162 3.67 8.52 9.98
N PHE A 163 3.03 8.38 8.82
CA PHE A 163 1.64 7.94 8.75
C PHE A 163 1.45 6.51 9.24
N ALA A 164 2.30 5.56 8.81
CA ALA A 164 2.24 4.18 9.30
C ALA A 164 2.58 4.09 10.79
N ASP A 165 3.58 4.86 11.24
CA ASP A 165 4.01 4.91 12.64
C ASP A 165 2.87 5.37 13.56
N PHE A 166 2.07 6.35 13.14
CA PHE A 166 0.91 6.80 13.91
C PHE A 166 -0.10 5.66 14.22
N TYR A 167 -0.41 4.82 13.23
CA TYR A 167 -1.31 3.68 13.46
C TYR A 167 -0.66 2.57 14.27
N PHE A 168 0.65 2.40 14.12
CA PHE A 168 1.41 1.45 14.91
C PHE A 168 1.44 1.85 16.40
N GLU A 169 1.73 3.11 16.70
CA GLU A 169 1.70 3.66 18.06
C GLU A 169 0.32 3.51 18.70
N LYS A 170 -0.74 3.90 17.98
CA LYS A 170 -2.12 3.73 18.43
C LYS A 170 -2.48 2.26 18.75
N ALA A 171 -2.00 1.32 17.92
CA ALA A 171 -2.22 -0.10 18.16
C ALA A 171 -1.44 -0.64 19.38
N ILE A 172 -0.23 -0.11 19.62
CA ILE A 172 0.55 -0.42 20.82
C ILE A 172 -0.15 0.10 22.07
N GLU A 173 -0.57 1.36 22.07
CA GLU A 173 -1.29 1.99 23.18
C GLU A 173 -2.55 1.19 23.53
N TYR A 174 -3.38 0.88 22.52
CA TYR A 174 -4.55 0.03 22.69
C TYR A 174 -4.22 -1.30 23.36
N ARG A 175 -3.14 -1.96 22.94
CA ARG A 175 -2.71 -3.24 23.54
C ARG A 175 -2.23 -3.07 24.98
N ILE A 176 -1.50 -2.01 25.30
CA ILE A 176 -1.02 -1.74 26.67
C ILE A 176 -2.21 -1.52 27.60
N ASP A 177 -3.18 -0.69 27.19
CA ASP A 177 -4.38 -0.40 27.97
C ASP A 177 -5.15 -1.70 28.27
N HIS A 178 -5.38 -2.54 27.25
CA HIS A 178 -6.10 -3.81 27.42
C HIS A 178 -5.38 -4.78 28.36
N LEU A 179 -4.03 -4.85 28.30
CA LEU A 179 -3.23 -5.69 29.19
C LEU A 179 -3.09 -5.13 30.61
N SER A 180 -3.31 -3.83 30.80
CA SER A 180 -3.26 -3.18 32.13
C SER A 180 -4.59 -3.25 32.89
N THR A 181 -5.68 -3.62 32.20
CA THR A 181 -7.02 -3.73 32.77
C THR A 181 -7.39 -5.18 33.14
N GLU A 182 -6.53 -6.16 32.82
CA GLU A 182 -6.59 -7.56 33.26
C GLU A 182 -5.65 -7.81 34.45
#